data_AF-L7V2K4-F1
#
_entry.id   AF-L7V2K4-F1
#
_cell.length_a   1.000
_cell.length_b   1.000
_cell.length_c   1.000
_cell.angle_alpha   90.00
_cell.angle_beta   90.00
_cell.angle_gamma   90.00
#
_symmetry.space_group_name_H-M   'P 1'
#
loop_
_entity.id
_entity.type
_entity.pdbx_description
1 polymer ?
#
loop_
_entity_poly.entity_id
_entity_poly.type
_entity_poly.pdbx_seq_one_letter_code
_entity_poly.pdbx_strand_id
1 'polypeptide(L)'
;MFLIPVLFASILSIALLGVYFLTYYNTESGLEEKMTPFECGFDPLSKMRTPFSTRFFLLVVLFLIFDVEVALLFPVLSAFYSTTSTSLLLALLLFIAILLFGMFHEWNEGALDWVSG
;
A
#
# COMPACT_ATOMS: atom_id res chain seq x y z
N MET A 1 3.06 -6.96 26.07
CA MET A 1 2.73 -8.14 25.25
C MET A 1 3.38 -8.10 23.87
N PHE A 2 3.43 -6.95 23.18
CA PHE A 2 4.05 -6.82 21.85
C PHE A 2 5.60 -6.76 21.81
N LEU A 3 6.26 -6.48 22.93
CA LEU A 3 7.73 -6.36 22.95
C LEU A 3 8.47 -7.67 22.65
N ILE A 4 7.98 -8.79 23.18
CA ILE A 4 8.59 -10.12 23.00
C ILE A 4 8.63 -10.55 21.52
N PRO A 5 7.51 -10.51 20.76
CA PRO A 5 7.54 -10.89 19.35
C PRO A 5 8.39 -9.93 18.50
N VAL A 6 8.41 -8.63 18.81
CA VAL A 6 9.25 -7.65 18.08
C VAL A 6 10.74 -7.94 18.29
N LEU A 7 11.16 -8.19 19.53
CA LEU A 7 12.54 -8.54 19.83
C LEU A 7 12.96 -9.83 19.12
N PHE A 8 12.11 -10.86 19.16
CA PHE A 8 12.37 -12.12 18.46
C PHE A 8 12.55 -11.92 16.94
N ALA A 9 11.67 -11.15 16.30
CA ALA A 9 11.75 -10.88 14.86
C ALA A 9 13.04 -10.13 14.49
N SER A 10 13.46 -9.14 15.31
CA SER A 10 14.69 -8.39 15.08
C SER A 10 15.95 -9.23 15.27
N ILE A 11 15.98 -10.13 16.27
CA ILE A 11 17.10 -11.04 16.50
C ILE A 11 17.20 -12.03 15.34
N LEU A 12 16.08 -12.56 14.89
CA LEU A 12 16.04 -13.50 13.77
C LEU A 12 16.55 -12.86 12.47
N SER A 13 16.15 -11.62 12.17
CA SER A 13 16.61 -10.93 10.94
C SER A 13 18.12 -10.68 10.97
N ILE A 14 18.67 -10.26 12.11
CA ILE A 14 20.12 -10.07 12.29
C ILE A 14 20.87 -11.41 12.18
N ALA A 15 20.34 -12.48 12.77
CA ALA A 15 20.96 -13.80 12.70
C ALA A 15 21.02 -14.31 11.25
N LEU A 16 19.94 -14.17 10.48
CA LEU A 16 19.89 -14.55 9.06
C LEU A 16 20.88 -13.73 8.22
N LEU A 17 20.99 -12.43 8.49
CA LEU A 17 21.99 -11.57 7.85
C LEU A 17 23.42 -12.02 8.19
N GLY A 18 23.68 -12.41 9.44
CA GLY A 18 24.96 -12.97 9.86
C GLY A 18 25.31 -14.28 9.15
N VAL A 19 24.34 -15.19 9.01
CA VAL A 19 24.51 -16.44 8.23
C VAL A 19 24.80 -16.14 6.76
N TYR A 20 24.11 -15.18 6.15
CA TYR A 20 24.39 -14.74 4.79
C TYR A 20 25.86 -14.33 4.64
N PHE A 21 26.37 -13.45 5.50
CA PHE A 21 27.77 -13.01 5.42
C PHE A 21 28.77 -14.14 5.67
N LEU A 22 28.47 -15.10 6.55
CA LEU A 22 29.36 -16.24 6.81
C LEU A 22 29.41 -17.25 5.66
N THR A 23 28.31 -17.38 4.91
CA THR A 23 28.20 -18.32 3.77
C THR A 23 28.48 -17.66 2.42
N TYR A 24 28.70 -16.34 2.40
CA TYR A 24 28.89 -15.57 1.18
C TYR A 24 30.21 -15.92 0.50
N TYR A 25 30.12 -16.62 -0.63
CA TYR A 25 31.26 -16.95 -1.48
C TYR A 25 31.31 -16.01 -2.68
N ASN A 26 32.28 -15.10 -2.68
CA ASN A 26 32.50 -14.16 -3.77
C ASN A 26 33.17 -14.86 -4.97
N THR A 27 32.46 -14.90 -6.10
CA THR A 27 33.07 -15.16 -7.42
C THR A 27 33.11 -13.83 -8.17
N GLU A 28 34.31 -13.24 -8.23
CA GLU A 28 34.60 -11.97 -8.95
C GLU A 28 34.28 -12.06 -10.45
N SER A 29 34.23 -13.27 -11.02
CA SER A 29 33.89 -13.49 -12.42
C SER A 29 32.41 -13.24 -12.72
N GLY A 30 32.15 -12.31 -13.62
CA GLY A 30 30.80 -11.97 -14.12
C GLY A 30 30.03 -10.97 -13.26
N LEU A 31 30.72 -10.20 -12.40
CA LEU A 31 30.07 -9.17 -11.57
C LEU A 31 29.44 -8.05 -12.41
N GLU A 32 30.04 -7.65 -13.54
CA GLU A 32 29.47 -6.63 -14.42
C GLU A 32 28.13 -7.09 -15.03
N GLU A 33 28.06 -8.29 -15.61
CA GLU A 33 26.83 -8.85 -16.20
C GLU A 33 25.75 -9.18 -15.17
N LYS A 34 26.14 -9.48 -13.91
CA LYS A 34 25.17 -9.65 -12.81
C LYS A 34 24.56 -8.33 -12.35
N MET A 35 25.22 -7.21 -12.65
CA MET A 35 24.81 -5.88 -12.21
C MET A 35 24.05 -5.10 -13.30
N THR A 36 23.87 -5.68 -14.50
CA THR A 36 23.06 -5.11 -15.57
C THR A 36 21.59 -5.58 -15.49
N PRO A 37 20.62 -4.77 -15.96
CA PRO A 37 19.23 -5.18 -16.04
C PRO A 37 19.03 -6.35 -17.02
N PHE A 38 18.19 -7.31 -16.67
CA PHE A 38 17.82 -8.41 -17.57
C PHE A 38 16.80 -7.94 -18.62
N GLU A 39 17.23 -7.76 -19.88
CA GLU A 39 16.34 -7.59 -21.05
C GLU A 39 16.42 -8.79 -21.99
N CYS A 40 16.10 -9.99 -21.51
CA CYS A 40 16.06 -11.22 -22.31
C CYS A 40 17.38 -11.53 -23.06
N GLY A 41 18.52 -11.11 -22.50
CA GLY A 41 19.85 -11.28 -23.11
C GLY A 41 20.31 -10.13 -24.02
N PHE A 42 19.58 -9.02 -24.05
CA PHE A 42 19.95 -7.81 -24.78
C PHE A 42 20.32 -6.67 -23.83
N ASP A 43 21.06 -5.69 -24.35
CA ASP A 43 21.31 -4.42 -23.66
C ASP A 43 20.04 -3.56 -23.64
N PRO A 44 19.84 -2.77 -22.56
CA PRO A 44 18.64 -1.97 -22.41
C PRO A 44 18.44 -0.97 -23.54
N LEU A 45 17.36 -1.12 -24.30
CA LEU A 45 17.07 -0.32 -25.49
C LEU A 45 16.62 1.11 -25.15
N SER A 46 16.10 1.34 -23.94
CA SER A 46 15.56 2.62 -23.53
C SER A 46 15.79 2.89 -22.04
N LYS A 47 15.68 4.17 -21.64
CA LYS A 47 15.69 4.52 -20.23
C LYS A 47 14.41 3.97 -19.57
N MET A 48 14.54 3.35 -18.41
CA MET A 48 13.44 2.77 -17.61
C MET A 48 12.30 3.74 -17.24
N ARG A 49 12.43 5.05 -17.50
CA ARG A 49 11.40 6.04 -17.17
C ARG A 49 10.42 6.19 -18.33
N THR A 50 9.44 5.29 -18.36
CA THR A 50 8.23 5.47 -19.16
C THR A 50 7.24 6.36 -18.40
N PRO A 51 6.42 7.14 -19.10
CA PRO A 51 5.32 7.86 -18.46
C PRO A 51 4.41 6.84 -17.77
N PHE A 52 4.20 7.06 -16.48
CA PHE A 52 3.32 6.24 -15.67
C PHE A 52 1.87 6.46 -16.07
N SER A 53 1.05 5.41 -16.03
CA SER A 53 -0.37 5.57 -16.34
C SER A 53 -1.04 6.46 -15.29
N THR A 54 -1.80 7.45 -15.72
CA THR A 54 -2.58 8.32 -14.83
C THR A 54 -3.63 7.56 -14.01
N ARG A 55 -4.06 6.38 -14.48
CA ARG A 55 -5.03 5.53 -13.78
C ARG A 55 -4.50 5.00 -12.45
N PHE A 56 -3.27 4.49 -12.43
CA PHE A 56 -2.63 4.08 -11.19
C PHE A 56 -2.44 5.25 -10.20
N PHE A 57 -2.19 6.46 -10.71
CA PHE A 57 -2.10 7.64 -9.85
C PHE A 57 -3.45 7.96 -9.20
N LEU A 58 -4.54 7.90 -9.96
CA LEU A 58 -5.90 8.08 -9.43
C LEU A 58 -6.23 7.04 -8.35
N LEU A 59 -5.89 5.77 -8.56
CA LEU A 59 -6.10 4.71 -7.56
C LEU A 59 -5.35 4.99 -6.25
N VAL A 60 -4.12 5.53 -6.31
CA VAL A 60 -3.35 5.88 -5.10
C VAL A 60 -3.98 7.04 -4.35
N VAL A 61 -4.41 8.09 -5.05
CA VAL A 61 -5.10 9.24 -4.43
C VAL A 61 -6.42 8.81 -3.80
N LEU A 62 -7.20 8.00 -4.52
CA LEU A 62 -8.45 7.41 -4.06
C LEU A 62 -8.25 6.59 -2.77
N PHE A 63 -7.27 5.68 -2.79
CA PHE A 63 -6.92 4.87 -1.62
C PHE A 63 -6.56 5.73 -0.41
N LEU A 64 -5.77 6.79 -0.61
CA LEU A 64 -5.38 7.70 0.47
C LEU A 64 -6.60 8.39 1.10
N ILE A 65 -7.53 8.89 0.28
CA ILE A 65 -8.75 9.54 0.75
C ILE A 65 -9.60 8.55 1.57
N PHE A 66 -9.87 7.36 1.01
CA PHE A 66 -10.66 6.33 1.72
C PHE A 66 -10.00 5.87 3.03
N ASP A 67 -8.66 5.75 3.08
CA ASP A 67 -7.95 5.37 4.30
C ASP A 67 -8.14 6.43 5.42
N VAL A 68 -8.08 7.71 5.06
CA VAL A 68 -8.36 8.81 5.99
C VAL A 68 -9.81 8.79 6.47
N GLU A 69 -10.76 8.52 5.58
CA GLU A 69 -12.18 8.44 5.92
C GLU A 69 -12.49 7.29 6.88
N VAL A 70 -11.88 6.12 6.66
CA VAL A 70 -12.00 4.96 7.57
C VAL A 70 -11.33 5.24 8.92
N ALA A 71 -10.17 5.91 8.93
CA ALA A 71 -9.51 6.32 10.16
C ALA A 71 -10.39 7.27 11.00
N LEU A 72 -11.15 8.16 10.36
CA LEU A 72 -12.13 9.03 11.03
C LEU A 72 -13.39 8.29 11.50
N LEU A 73 -13.76 7.19 10.85
CA LEU A 73 -14.92 6.38 11.23
C LEU A 73 -14.69 5.61 12.54
N PHE A 74 -13.45 5.19 12.82
CA PHE A 74 -13.12 4.37 13.98
C PHE A 74 -13.45 5.03 15.35
N PRO A 75 -13.06 6.30 15.60
CA PRO A 75 -13.46 7.01 16.81
C PRO A 75 -14.96 7.16 16.95
N VAL A 76 -15.67 7.47 15.85
CA VAL A 76 -17.14 7.65 15.86
C VAL A 76 -17.84 6.35 16.25
N LEU A 77 -17.40 5.20 15.72
CA LEU A 77 -17.92 3.89 16.13
C LEU A 77 -17.67 3.61 17.61
N SER A 78 -16.47 3.93 18.13
CA SER A 78 -16.18 3.75 19.56
C SER A 78 -17.06 4.64 20.45
N ALA A 79 -17.36 5.86 19.99
CA ALA A 79 -18.24 6.80 20.68
C ALA A 79 -19.71 6.34 20.65
N PHE A 80 -20.16 5.73 19.56
CA PHE A 80 -21.49 5.12 19.46
C PHE A 80 -21.65 3.92 20.40
N TYR A 81 -20.62 3.08 20.53
CA TYR A 81 -20.65 1.94 21.45
C TYR A 81 -20.71 2.37 22.92
N SER A 82 -20.05 3.47 23.28
CA SER A 82 -20.04 4.00 24.65
C SER A 82 -21.26 4.86 24.99
N THR A 83 -21.83 5.57 24.00
CA THR A 83 -23.00 6.44 24.19
C THR A 83 -23.98 6.30 23.02
N THR A 84 -25.20 5.83 23.31
CA THR A 84 -26.28 5.71 22.31
C THR A 84 -27.10 6.99 22.25
N SER A 85 -26.50 8.07 21.70
CA SER A 85 -27.22 9.31 21.43
C SER A 85 -27.80 9.32 20.01
N THR A 86 -29.03 9.80 19.87
CA THR A 86 -29.72 9.91 18.57
C THR A 86 -29.02 10.89 17.62
N SER A 87 -28.35 11.91 18.16
CA SER A 87 -27.54 12.86 17.38
C SER A 87 -26.30 12.19 16.77
N LEU A 88 -25.62 11.33 17.52
CA LEU A 88 -24.44 10.60 17.04
C LEU A 88 -24.84 9.55 16.00
N LEU A 89 -25.98 8.88 16.19
CA LEU A 89 -26.57 8.00 15.17
C LEU A 89 -26.84 8.74 13.87
N LEU A 90 -27.48 9.93 13.94
CA LEU A 90 -27.77 10.74 12.76
C LEU A 90 -26.49 11.21 12.06
N ALA A 91 -25.48 11.63 12.83
CA ALA A 91 -24.19 12.05 12.30
C ALA A 91 -23.46 10.89 11.60
N LEU A 92 -23.48 9.68 12.18
CA LEU A 92 -22.87 8.49 11.59
C LEU A 92 -23.58 8.07 10.29
N LEU A 93 -24.92 8.10 10.27
CA LEU A 93 -25.70 7.82 9.05
C LEU A 93 -25.39 8.83 7.94
N LEU A 94 -25.32 10.12 8.28
CA LEU A 94 -24.99 11.17 7.33
C LEU A 94 -23.56 11.02 6.80
N PHE A 95 -22.60 10.69 7.68
CA PHE A 95 -21.22 10.42 7.29
C PHE A 95 -21.14 9.26 6.30
N ILE A 96 -21.76 8.12 6.59
CA ILE A 96 -21.79 6.96 5.68
C ILE A 96 -22.47 7.31 4.35
N ALA A 97 -23.56 8.09 4.38
CA ALA A 97 -24.23 8.51 3.15
C ALA A 97 -23.32 9.35 2.24
N ILE A 98 -22.51 10.26 2.81
CA ILE A 98 -21.54 11.06 2.05
C ILE A 98 -20.47 10.15 1.44
N LEU A 99 -19.93 9.19 2.20
CA LEU A 99 -18.92 8.24 1.69
C LEU A 99 -19.45 7.42 0.50
N LEU A 100 -20.66 6.88 0.64
CA LEU A 100 -21.30 6.11 -0.43
C LEU A 100 -21.53 6.98 -1.67
N PHE A 101 -21.99 8.21 -1.49
CA PHE A 101 -22.22 9.13 -2.61
C PHE A 101 -20.91 9.50 -3.32
N GLY A 102 -19.83 9.77 -2.59
CA GLY A 102 -18.50 10.02 -3.15
C GLY A 102 -18.00 8.85 -3.99
N MET A 103 -18.11 7.63 -3.45
CA MET A 103 -17.74 6.41 -4.15
C MET A 103 -18.56 6.19 -5.43
N PHE A 104 -19.88 6.43 -5.39
CA PHE A 104 -20.72 6.31 -6.60
C PHE A 104 -20.35 7.35 -7.66
N HIS A 105 -20.00 8.57 -7.25
CA HIS A 105 -19.54 9.60 -8.17
C HIS A 105 -18.24 9.21 -8.86
N GLU A 106 -17.25 8.74 -8.10
CA GLU A 106 -15.95 8.32 -8.63
C GLU A 106 -16.05 7.08 -9.54
N TRP A 107 -16.98 6.18 -9.24
CA TRP A 107 -17.28 5.05 -10.12
C TRP A 107 -17.88 5.53 -11.45
N ASN A 108 -18.83 6.46 -11.43
CA ASN A 108 -19.42 6.99 -12.66
C ASN A 108 -18.40 7.73 -13.55
N GLU A 109 -17.35 8.30 -12.97
CA GLU A 109 -16.22 8.92 -13.69
C GLU A 109 -15.21 7.89 -14.25
N GLY A 110 -15.44 6.58 -14.04
CA GLY A 110 -14.57 5.52 -14.54
C GLY A 110 -13.19 5.47 -13.86
N ALA A 111 -13.03 6.11 -12.70
CA ALA A 111 -11.76 6.12 -11.96
C ALA A 111 -11.35 4.71 -11.47
N LEU A 112 -12.33 3.81 -11.33
CA LEU A 112 -12.16 2.42 -10.91
C LEU A 112 -11.96 1.43 -12.07
N ASP A 113 -12.14 1.87 -13.32
CA ASP A 113 -12.08 0.97 -14.47
C ASP A 113 -10.62 0.70 -14.87
N TRP A 114 -10.21 -0.56 -14.73
CA TRP A 114 -8.84 -0.98 -15.03
C TRP A 114 -8.59 -1.14 -16.55
N VAL A 115 -9.58 -1.70 -17.25
CA VAL A 115 -9.49 -2.04 -18.67
C VAL A 115 -10.49 -1.19 -19.43
N SER A 116 -9.99 -0.20 -20.15
CA SER A 116 -10.74 0.33 -21.29
C SER A 116 -10.53 -0.67 -22.43
N GLY A 117 -11.58 -1.40 -22.79
CA GLY A 117 -11.70 -1.91 -24.16
C GLY A 117 -11.77 -0.75 -25.16
#